data_AF-A0A4P5X934-F1
#
_entry.id   AF-A0A4P5X934-F1
#
_cell.length_a   1.000
_cell.length_b   1.000
_cell.length_c   1.000
_cell.angle_alpha   90.00
_cell.angle_beta   90.00
_cell.angle_gamma   90.00
#
_symmetry.space_group_name_H-M   'P 1'
#
loop_
_entity.id
_entity.type
_entity.pdbx_description
1 polymer ?
#
loop_
_entity_poly.entity_id
_entity_poly.type
_entity_poly.pdbx_seq_one_letter_code
_entity_poly.pdbx_strand_id
1 'polypeptide(L)'
;MLGTFILILSLIVALLFVVAAFRWQAKSAKTAALVLAALSLVLGISFCSVVYVPSDRVGVVNKNWFGPSLTNGKIIAVNGEMGPQADTLPPGVHFWYWPFIYNVSNQPLTMVESGKIGIIETTDGAPLTGDQLFAPAWNEATFQQMQDARYFLTTGKGSKGKQVSVLPPGTYRLNPLLYRVKMVDQTEILQGEVGVVKSNFGLAGTTLVDATTNDEITPEQAAKLPDERVLSFAKEGEMGIRREVLKPGKYPINTDAYSVIELFSSVMVAHYTAAHAASGAVPPSVPRSGAMQDPVAEEREIRVTTSDGFKFPVDVRVEYVIEAVNAPVVVASLGDDEGERFRNVMNSAVRAIFRNNAEKVRALDYVQQRSLQESQSLVMLTEQMSRFGVKVTAVRIGEVGDEASLGSLLKTQTDRELAKQEQQTFQEQQKAAEQKKQLSRSQQESEEERKLATAAYGVKIAGEEQKRRIAEAEGEAQAIKIKALAQADAYKQIAEQIGKSNAALIEILKIVGERNIQITPRIMVQGEGSHSGATTALIGTMLDRMVTDEDKQTPAAPKK
;
A
#
# COMPACT_ATOMS: atom_id res chain seq x y z
N MET A 1 70.74 -1.78 -14.25
CA MET A 1 71.59 -1.22 -15.32
C MET A 1 72.80 -0.45 -14.78
N LEU A 2 72.63 0.53 -13.88
CA LEU A 2 73.75 1.31 -13.34
C LEU A 2 74.75 0.46 -12.51
N GLY A 3 74.24 -0.39 -11.60
CA GLY A 3 75.10 -1.25 -10.76
C GLY A 3 75.93 -2.26 -11.56
N THR A 4 75.32 -2.94 -12.54
CA THR A 4 76.03 -3.90 -13.40
C THR A 4 77.13 -3.24 -14.23
N PHE A 5 76.92 -1.99 -14.68
CA PHE A 5 77.93 -1.22 -15.39
C PHE A 5 79.11 -0.85 -14.48
N ILE A 6 78.85 -0.45 -13.24
CA ILE A 6 79.88 -0.15 -12.23
C ILE A 6 80.69 -1.40 -11.87
N LEU A 7 80.05 -2.57 -11.78
CA LEU A 7 80.73 -3.85 -11.54
C LEU A 7 81.62 -4.26 -12.71
N ILE A 8 81.15 -4.11 -13.95
CA ILE A 8 81.96 -4.38 -15.14
C ILE A 8 83.14 -3.40 -15.22
N LEU A 9 82.91 -2.11 -14.94
CA LEU A 9 83.97 -1.10 -14.92
C LEU A 9 85.02 -1.39 -13.83
N SER A 10 84.59 -1.77 -12.63
CA SER A 10 85.51 -2.13 -11.55
C SER A 10 86.29 -3.42 -11.85
N LEU A 11 85.67 -4.39 -12.53
CA LEU A 11 86.34 -5.59 -13.02
C LEU A 11 87.43 -5.25 -14.05
N ILE A 12 87.16 -4.34 -14.99
CA ILE A 12 88.12 -3.87 -15.98
C ILE A 12 89.29 -3.12 -15.32
N VAL A 13 88.98 -2.23 -14.37
CA VAL A 13 89.99 -1.49 -13.60
C VAL A 13 90.86 -2.44 -12.77
N ALA A 14 90.26 -3.44 -12.11
CA ALA A 14 91.01 -4.46 -11.40
C ALA A 14 91.92 -5.27 -12.33
N LEU A 15 91.44 -5.66 -13.52
CA LEU A 15 92.25 -6.36 -14.52
C LEU A 15 93.45 -5.52 -14.98
N LEU A 16 93.25 -4.22 -15.22
CA LEU A 16 94.34 -3.29 -15.58
C LEU A 16 95.41 -3.20 -14.49
N PHE A 17 95.02 -3.13 -13.22
CA PHE A 17 95.96 -3.13 -12.10
C PHE A 17 96.72 -4.46 -11.97
N VAL A 18 96.07 -5.60 -12.25
CA VAL A 18 96.74 -6.92 -12.28
C VAL A 18 97.75 -7.03 -13.42
N VAL A 19 97.41 -6.53 -14.62
CA VAL A 19 98.33 -6.50 -15.76
C VAL A 19 99.52 -5.56 -15.49
N ALA A 20 99.28 -4.41 -14.84
CA ALA A 20 100.33 -3.51 -14.42
C ALA A 20 101.25 -4.13 -13.35
N ALA A 21 100.69 -4.92 -12.41
CA ALA A 21 101.47 -5.64 -11.40
C ALA A 21 102.47 -6.64 -12.02
N PHE A 22 102.11 -7.29 -13.13
CA PHE A 22 103.03 -8.19 -13.84
C PHE A 22 104.19 -7.46 -14.52
N ARG A 23 104.04 -6.17 -14.84
CA ARG A 23 105.06 -5.35 -15.51
C ARG A 23 106.10 -4.74 -14.56
N TRP A 24 105.81 -4.58 -13.27
CA TRP A 24 106.74 -3.96 -12.32
C TRP A 24 107.70 -4.97 -11.68
N GLN A 25 109.00 -4.67 -11.59
CA GLN A 25 110.02 -5.57 -11.00
C GLN A 25 110.10 -5.52 -9.46
N ALA A 26 109.73 -4.40 -8.83
CA ALA A 26 109.82 -4.23 -7.38
C ALA A 26 108.72 -4.99 -6.62
N LYS A 27 109.10 -5.79 -5.61
CA LYS A 27 108.15 -6.59 -4.81
C LYS A 27 107.04 -5.75 -4.16
N SER A 28 107.36 -4.56 -3.66
CA SER A 28 106.41 -3.63 -3.04
C SER A 28 105.42 -3.00 -4.03
N ALA A 29 105.83 -2.75 -5.27
CA ALA A 29 104.95 -2.22 -6.31
C ALA A 29 103.95 -3.29 -6.80
N LYS A 30 104.38 -4.56 -6.87
CA LYS A 30 103.49 -5.69 -7.18
C LYS A 30 102.41 -5.87 -6.11
N THR A 31 102.80 -5.83 -4.82
CA THR A 31 101.82 -5.97 -3.73
C THR A 31 100.87 -4.78 -3.68
N ALA A 32 101.36 -3.55 -3.87
CA ALA A 32 100.50 -2.37 -3.92
C ALA A 32 99.48 -2.41 -5.07
N ALA A 33 99.90 -2.83 -6.27
CA ALA A 33 99.01 -2.97 -7.42
C ALA A 33 97.93 -4.04 -7.21
N LEU A 34 98.30 -5.18 -6.62
CA LEU A 34 97.34 -6.24 -6.27
C LEU A 34 96.36 -5.79 -5.19
N VAL A 35 96.81 -5.03 -4.19
CA VAL A 35 95.94 -4.46 -3.16
C VAL A 35 94.96 -3.45 -3.76
N LEU A 36 95.41 -2.58 -4.67
CA LEU A 36 94.53 -1.64 -5.37
C LEU A 36 93.53 -2.35 -6.30
N ALA A 37 93.95 -3.41 -6.99
CA ALA A 37 93.06 -4.24 -7.79
C ALA A 37 91.96 -4.87 -6.92
N ALA A 38 92.34 -5.49 -5.79
CA ALA A 38 91.41 -6.08 -4.84
C ALA A 38 90.46 -5.03 -4.24
N LEU A 39 90.98 -3.86 -3.86
CA LEU A 39 90.20 -2.75 -3.31
C LEU A 39 89.18 -2.24 -4.34
N SER A 40 89.56 -2.08 -5.61
CA SER A 40 88.66 -1.63 -6.68
C SER A 40 87.53 -2.63 -6.95
N LEU A 41 87.85 -3.92 -6.90
CA LEU A 41 86.86 -5.00 -7.04
C LEU A 41 85.89 -5.00 -5.85
N VAL A 42 86.40 -4.93 -4.62
CA VAL A 42 85.57 -4.87 -3.41
C VAL A 42 84.67 -3.64 -3.41
N LEU A 43 85.20 -2.45 -3.73
CA LEU A 43 84.42 -1.21 -3.84
C LEU A 43 83.34 -1.32 -4.91
N GLY A 44 83.67 -1.83 -6.09
CA GLY A 44 82.70 -2.00 -7.17
C GLY A 44 81.58 -2.97 -6.83
N ILE A 45 81.92 -4.06 -6.14
CA ILE A 45 80.91 -5.02 -5.70
C ILE A 45 80.05 -4.43 -4.56
N SER A 46 80.64 -3.73 -3.59
CA SER A 46 79.91 -3.04 -2.52
C SER A 46 78.96 -1.98 -3.07
N PHE A 47 79.36 -1.21 -4.10
CA PHE A 47 78.50 -0.21 -4.73
C PHE A 47 77.35 -0.84 -5.52
N CYS A 48 77.61 -2.00 -6.14
CA CYS A 48 76.57 -2.76 -6.83
C CYS A 48 75.61 -3.49 -5.88
N SER A 49 75.92 -3.52 -4.59
CA SER A 49 75.13 -4.14 -3.54
C SER A 49 73.99 -3.26 -3.01
N VAL A 50 73.89 -2.02 -3.49
CA VAL A 50 72.87 -1.05 -3.10
C VAL A 50 71.63 -1.23 -3.99
N VAL A 51 70.50 -1.51 -3.36
CA VAL A 51 69.20 -1.67 -4.03
C VAL A 51 68.24 -0.60 -3.55
N TYR A 52 67.59 0.08 -4.49
CA TYR A 52 66.56 1.06 -4.19
C TYR A 52 65.18 0.49 -4.54
N VAL A 53 64.29 0.50 -3.54
CA VAL A 53 62.88 0.12 -3.68
C VAL A 53 62.04 1.41 -3.62
N PRO A 54 61.35 1.78 -4.71
CA PRO A 54 60.42 2.90 -4.73
C PRO A 54 59.28 2.77 -3.71
N SER A 55 58.64 3.88 -3.34
CA SER A 55 57.54 3.92 -2.37
C SER A 55 56.25 3.22 -2.81
N ASP A 56 56.02 3.09 -4.11
CA ASP A 56 54.87 2.43 -4.74
C ASP A 56 55.10 0.92 -4.98
N ARG A 57 56.25 0.40 -4.54
CA ARG A 57 56.67 -0.98 -4.81
C ARG A 57 57.15 -1.70 -3.55
N VAL A 58 57.11 -3.01 -3.62
CA VAL A 58 57.72 -3.93 -2.66
C VAL A 58 58.86 -4.67 -3.35
N GLY A 59 60.02 -4.73 -2.69
CA GLY A 59 61.18 -5.46 -3.21
C GLY A 59 61.07 -6.93 -2.83
N VAL A 60 60.88 -7.80 -3.82
CA VAL A 60 60.86 -9.25 -3.60
C VAL A 60 62.25 -9.79 -3.86
N VAL A 61 62.79 -10.52 -2.88
CA VAL A 61 64.17 -11.04 -2.93
C VAL A 61 64.15 -12.50 -3.34
N ASN A 62 64.93 -12.86 -4.36
CA ASN A 62 65.23 -14.23 -4.73
C ASN A 62 66.73 -14.49 -4.51
N LYS A 63 67.08 -15.56 -3.79
CA LYS A 63 68.47 -15.90 -3.49
C LYS A 63 68.94 -17.04 -4.39
N ASN A 64 69.88 -16.76 -5.27
CA ASN A 64 70.35 -17.72 -6.27
C ASN A 64 71.55 -18.56 -5.80
N TRP A 65 72.40 -18.01 -4.92
CA TRP A 65 73.68 -18.63 -4.55
C TRP A 65 73.89 -18.66 -3.03
N PHE A 66 74.68 -19.63 -2.53
CA PHE A 66 75.09 -19.79 -1.13
C PHE A 66 73.95 -20.04 -0.11
N GLY A 67 73.31 -21.20 -0.19
CA GLY A 67 72.37 -21.70 0.83
C GLY A 67 72.01 -23.17 0.62
N PRO A 68 71.36 -23.83 1.60
CA PRO A 68 70.74 -25.14 1.37
C PRO A 68 69.63 -25.02 0.31
N SER A 69 69.41 -26.09 -0.45
CA SER A 69 68.26 -26.17 -1.37
C SER A 69 66.96 -26.22 -0.57
N LEU A 70 65.88 -25.68 -1.15
CA LEU A 70 64.52 -25.80 -0.60
C LEU A 70 64.20 -27.29 -0.33
N THR A 71 63.67 -27.56 0.87
CA THR A 71 63.20 -28.91 1.23
C THR A 71 61.97 -29.29 0.41
N ASN A 72 61.84 -30.57 0.04
CA ASN A 72 60.76 -31.07 -0.83
C ASN A 72 59.37 -30.58 -0.39
N GLY A 73 58.71 -29.81 -1.26
CA GLY A 73 57.34 -29.31 -1.08
C GLY A 73 57.21 -27.82 -0.73
N LYS A 74 58.28 -27.15 -0.28
CA LYS A 74 58.30 -25.70 -0.04
C LYS A 74 58.74 -24.94 -1.30
N ILE A 75 58.13 -23.79 -1.52
CA ILE A 75 58.37 -22.90 -2.67
C ILE A 75 59.03 -21.60 -2.20
N ILE A 76 58.84 -21.21 -0.94
CA ILE A 76 59.34 -19.98 -0.35
C ILE A 76 60.33 -20.28 0.78
N ALA A 77 61.51 -19.69 0.67
CA ALA A 77 62.61 -19.79 1.61
C ALA A 77 62.40 -18.85 2.80
N VAL A 78 62.47 -19.42 4.00
CA VAL A 78 62.27 -18.67 5.27
C VAL A 78 63.61 -18.40 5.97
N ASN A 79 64.51 -19.40 5.95
CA ASN A 79 65.76 -19.43 6.72
C ASN A 79 67.00 -19.23 5.83
N GLY A 80 66.90 -18.44 4.76
CA GLY A 80 68.03 -18.15 3.87
C GLY A 80 68.42 -19.29 2.93
N GLU A 81 67.50 -20.24 2.70
CA GLU A 81 67.56 -21.26 1.64
C GLU A 81 67.65 -20.61 0.25
N MET A 82 68.10 -21.35 -0.75
CA MET A 82 68.10 -20.87 -2.14
C MET A 82 66.68 -20.81 -2.69
N GLY A 83 66.34 -19.72 -3.38
CA GLY A 83 65.03 -19.47 -3.98
C GLY A 83 64.35 -18.18 -3.49
N PRO A 84 63.06 -18.01 -3.84
CA PRO A 84 62.24 -16.88 -3.41
C PRO A 84 62.23 -16.76 -1.89
N GLN A 85 62.64 -15.61 -1.35
CA GLN A 85 62.62 -15.38 0.09
C GLN A 85 61.23 -14.93 0.57
N ALA A 86 60.89 -15.30 1.80
CA ALA A 86 59.66 -14.85 2.46
C ALA A 86 59.69 -13.34 2.72
N ASP A 87 60.80 -12.83 3.26
CA ASP A 87 60.95 -11.43 3.60
C ASP A 87 60.90 -10.54 2.36
N THR A 88 60.13 -9.46 2.48
CA THR A 88 60.10 -8.40 1.48
C THR A 88 60.85 -7.17 1.96
N LEU A 89 61.43 -6.45 1.01
CA LEU A 89 62.12 -5.20 1.28
C LEU A 89 61.12 -4.03 1.30
N PRO A 90 61.05 -3.27 2.41
CA PRO A 90 60.26 -2.05 2.45
C PRO A 90 60.85 -0.99 1.51
N PRO A 91 60.10 0.08 1.17
CA PRO A 91 60.64 1.17 0.39
C PRO A 91 61.87 1.81 1.04
N GLY A 92 62.86 2.16 0.22
CA GLY A 92 64.11 2.77 0.67
C GLY A 92 65.34 2.15 0.04
N VAL A 93 66.49 2.55 0.58
CA VAL A 93 67.81 2.06 0.15
C VAL A 93 68.21 0.90 1.05
N HIS A 94 68.46 -0.24 0.44
CA HIS A 94 68.94 -1.46 1.10
C HIS A 94 70.37 -1.77 0.67
N PHE A 95 71.19 -2.16 1.65
CA PHE A 95 72.59 -2.52 1.45
C PHE A 95 72.78 -4.03 1.53
N TRP A 96 73.93 -4.55 1.09
CA TRP A 96 74.30 -5.97 1.17
C TRP A 96 73.47 -6.95 0.32
N TYR A 97 72.74 -6.46 -0.69
CA TYR A 97 72.09 -7.29 -1.73
C TYR A 97 72.96 -7.40 -2.99
N TRP A 98 73.95 -8.30 -2.92
CA TRP A 98 74.92 -8.57 -4.00
C TRP A 98 74.22 -9.17 -5.22
N PRO A 99 74.41 -8.64 -6.45
CA PRO A 99 73.62 -8.99 -7.63
C PRO A 99 73.79 -10.45 -8.12
N PHE A 100 74.88 -11.13 -7.73
CA PHE A 100 75.13 -12.53 -8.07
C PHE A 100 74.56 -13.50 -7.03
N ILE A 101 74.29 -13.03 -5.81
CA ILE A 101 73.70 -13.83 -4.72
C ILE A 101 72.18 -13.60 -4.68
N TYR A 102 71.75 -12.35 -4.81
CA TYR A 102 70.38 -11.91 -4.67
C TYR A 102 69.89 -11.23 -5.94
N ASN A 103 68.71 -11.63 -6.40
CA ASN A 103 67.94 -10.92 -7.40
C ASN A 103 66.77 -10.23 -6.71
N VAL A 104 66.76 -8.90 -6.72
CA VAL A 104 65.65 -8.11 -6.16
C VAL A 104 64.76 -7.63 -7.29
N SER A 105 63.49 -8.05 -7.27
CA SER A 105 62.47 -7.62 -8.21
C SER A 105 61.51 -6.65 -7.53
N ASN A 106 61.38 -5.44 -8.09
CA ASN A 106 60.43 -4.44 -7.60
C ASN A 106 59.03 -4.71 -8.17
N GLN A 107 58.14 -5.24 -7.33
CA GLN A 107 56.75 -5.53 -7.67
C GLN A 107 55.83 -4.41 -7.17
N PRO A 108 54.73 -4.07 -7.86
CA PRO A 108 53.78 -3.07 -7.38
C PRO A 108 53.13 -3.50 -6.06
N LEU A 109 52.77 -2.53 -5.22
CA LEU A 109 51.98 -2.81 -4.02
C LEU A 109 50.60 -3.34 -4.37
N THR A 110 50.09 -4.29 -3.58
CA THR A 110 48.73 -4.80 -3.76
C THR A 110 47.74 -3.76 -3.26
N MET A 111 47.11 -3.05 -4.18
CA MET A 111 46.06 -2.07 -3.90
C MET A 111 44.69 -2.71 -4.09
N VAL A 112 43.91 -2.76 -3.01
CA VAL A 112 42.50 -3.12 -3.03
C VAL A 112 41.70 -1.82 -3.11
N GLU A 113 40.99 -1.63 -4.22
CA GLU A 113 40.17 -0.44 -4.46
C GLU A 113 39.01 -0.33 -3.45
N SER A 114 38.51 0.89 -3.24
CA SER A 114 37.32 1.10 -2.42
C SER A 114 36.11 0.41 -3.05
N GLY A 115 35.31 -0.30 -2.24
CA GLY A 115 34.17 -1.10 -2.70
C GLY A 115 34.54 -2.50 -3.21
N LYS A 116 35.83 -2.85 -3.23
CA LYS A 116 36.31 -4.21 -3.53
C LYS A 116 36.97 -4.85 -2.31
N ILE A 117 37.05 -6.17 -2.34
CA ILE A 117 37.76 -7.00 -1.38
C ILE A 117 38.80 -7.85 -2.10
N GLY A 118 39.91 -8.13 -1.40
CA GLY A 118 40.93 -9.03 -1.89
C GLY A 118 40.76 -10.43 -1.34
N ILE A 119 40.36 -11.40 -2.17
CA ILE A 119 40.38 -12.82 -1.82
C ILE A 119 41.81 -13.33 -1.95
N ILE A 120 42.33 -13.93 -0.88
CA ILE A 120 43.72 -14.38 -0.80
C ILE A 120 43.83 -15.87 -1.13
N GLU A 121 44.76 -16.22 -2.01
CA GLU A 121 45.21 -17.58 -2.27
C GLU A 121 46.72 -17.65 -2.02
N THR A 122 47.16 -18.65 -1.24
CA THR A 122 48.56 -18.83 -0.87
C THR A 122 49.20 -19.97 -1.64
N THR A 123 50.41 -19.74 -2.15
CA THR A 123 51.15 -20.74 -2.95
C THR A 123 51.86 -21.77 -2.08
N ASP A 124 52.26 -21.38 -0.86
CA ASP A 124 53.06 -22.18 0.07
C ASP A 124 52.51 -22.09 1.50
N GLY A 125 52.81 -23.08 2.34
CA GLY A 125 52.30 -23.21 3.70
C GLY A 125 52.09 -24.67 4.13
N ALA A 126 51.51 -24.86 5.31
CA ALA A 126 51.08 -26.18 5.76
C ALA A 126 50.01 -26.74 4.78
N PRO A 127 50.04 -28.04 4.45
CA PRO A 127 48.98 -28.63 3.65
C PRO A 127 47.64 -28.51 4.37
N LEU A 128 46.57 -28.25 3.63
CA LEU A 128 45.21 -28.32 4.18
C LEU A 128 44.92 -29.75 4.64
N THR A 129 44.20 -29.89 5.75
CA THR A 129 43.66 -31.19 6.18
C THR A 129 42.69 -31.69 5.10
N GLY A 130 42.72 -32.98 4.77
CA GLY A 130 42.11 -33.55 3.56
C GLY A 130 40.63 -33.22 3.30
N ASP A 131 39.87 -32.84 4.32
CA ASP A 131 38.45 -32.52 4.21
C ASP A 131 38.15 -31.00 4.10
N GLN A 132 39.17 -30.14 4.22
CA GLN A 132 39.01 -28.68 4.17
C GLN A 132 39.49 -28.11 2.83
N LEU A 133 38.59 -27.44 2.12
CA LEU A 133 38.89 -26.72 0.87
C LEU A 133 39.48 -25.33 1.08
N PHE A 134 39.26 -24.74 2.26
CA PHE A 134 39.73 -23.41 2.63
C PHE A 134 40.50 -23.45 3.94
N ALA A 135 41.50 -22.58 4.05
CA ALA A 135 42.26 -22.43 5.29
C ALA A 135 41.42 -21.79 6.41
N PRO A 136 41.62 -22.17 7.68
CA PRO A 136 40.91 -21.58 8.82
C PRO A 136 40.97 -20.04 8.81
N ALA A 137 39.90 -19.40 9.29
CA ALA A 137 39.85 -17.95 9.40
C ALA A 137 40.88 -17.45 10.42
N TRP A 138 41.59 -16.38 10.07
CA TRP A 138 42.46 -15.65 10.97
C TRP A 138 41.65 -14.70 11.86
N ASN A 139 42.05 -14.59 13.12
CA ASN A 139 41.49 -13.62 14.06
C ASN A 139 41.92 -12.19 13.67
N GLU A 140 41.08 -11.19 13.96
CA GLU A 140 41.37 -9.77 13.66
C GLU A 140 42.72 -9.31 14.24
N ALA A 141 43.06 -9.76 15.46
CA ALA A 141 44.31 -9.40 16.13
C ALA A 141 45.58 -9.97 15.46
N THR A 142 45.48 -11.13 14.80
CA THR A 142 46.60 -11.78 14.11
C THR A 142 46.59 -11.54 12.60
N PHE A 143 45.54 -10.90 12.07
CA PHE A 143 45.38 -10.61 10.65
C PHE A 143 46.51 -9.73 10.10
N GLN A 144 46.99 -8.75 10.86
CA GLN A 144 48.15 -7.95 10.44
C GLN A 144 49.42 -8.79 10.34
N GLN A 145 49.59 -9.76 11.24
CA GLN A 145 50.75 -10.66 11.25
C GLN A 145 50.67 -11.68 10.10
N MET A 146 49.47 -12.04 9.64
CA MET A 146 49.27 -12.88 8.46
C MET A 146 49.82 -12.25 7.18
N GLN A 147 49.90 -10.93 7.07
CA GLN A 147 50.45 -10.23 5.91
C GLN A 147 51.97 -10.42 5.77
N ASP A 148 52.67 -10.69 6.88
CA ASP A 148 54.09 -11.00 6.88
C ASP A 148 54.30 -12.48 6.51
N ALA A 149 54.92 -12.69 5.35
CA ALA A 149 55.19 -14.01 4.80
C ALA A 149 56.06 -14.88 5.72
N ARG A 150 57.02 -14.30 6.47
CA ARG A 150 57.83 -15.07 7.41
C ARG A 150 56.96 -15.58 8.54
N TYR A 151 56.19 -14.68 9.17
CA TYR A 151 55.31 -15.04 10.27
C TYR A 151 54.28 -16.09 9.85
N PHE A 152 53.68 -15.92 8.66
CA PHE A 152 52.72 -16.86 8.09
C PHE A 152 53.28 -18.28 7.97
N LEU A 153 54.50 -18.43 7.47
CA LEU A 153 55.13 -19.74 7.22
C LEU A 153 55.76 -20.38 8.47
N THR A 154 56.10 -19.59 9.51
CA THR A 154 56.74 -20.12 10.73
C THR A 154 55.77 -20.26 11.90
N THR A 155 55.40 -19.14 12.49
CA THR A 155 54.74 -19.06 13.80
C THR A 155 53.23 -19.17 13.63
N GLY A 156 52.71 -18.57 12.56
CA GLY A 156 51.29 -18.54 12.25
C GLY A 156 50.74 -19.84 11.67
N LYS A 157 51.60 -20.80 11.26
CA LYS A 157 51.19 -22.08 10.65
C LYS A 157 50.15 -21.91 9.53
N GLY A 158 50.37 -20.92 8.67
CA GLY A 158 49.48 -20.63 7.56
C GLY A 158 49.36 -21.81 6.60
N SER A 159 48.14 -22.09 6.15
CA SER A 159 47.88 -23.18 5.22
C SER A 159 48.01 -22.74 3.77
N LYS A 160 48.42 -23.66 2.90
CA LYS A 160 48.48 -23.48 1.45
C LYS A 160 47.07 -23.49 0.84
N GLY A 161 46.80 -22.64 -0.15
CA GLY A 161 45.55 -22.60 -0.91
C GLY A 161 44.66 -21.41 -0.58
N LYS A 162 43.36 -21.52 -0.86
CA LYS A 162 42.39 -20.44 -0.65
C LYS A 162 42.21 -20.16 0.84
N GLN A 163 42.26 -18.88 1.22
CA GLN A 163 42.05 -18.44 2.59
C GLN A 163 40.60 -17.98 2.78
N VAL A 164 40.04 -18.17 3.98
CA VAL A 164 38.72 -17.64 4.34
C VAL A 164 38.77 -16.13 4.59
N SER A 165 39.83 -15.66 5.25
CA SER A 165 40.03 -14.25 5.54
C SER A 165 40.26 -13.44 4.25
N VAL A 166 39.71 -12.22 4.22
CA VAL A 166 39.81 -11.31 3.08
C VAL A 166 40.61 -10.07 3.42
N LEU A 167 41.21 -9.43 2.42
CA LEU A 167 41.84 -8.12 2.56
C LEU A 167 40.76 -7.03 2.43
N PRO A 168 40.60 -6.16 3.45
CA PRO A 168 39.75 -4.98 3.31
C PRO A 168 40.33 -4.00 2.27
N PRO A 169 39.57 -2.96 1.88
CA PRO A 169 40.08 -1.90 0.99
C PRO A 169 41.31 -1.22 1.59
N GLY A 170 42.39 -1.12 0.83
CA GLY A 170 43.66 -0.60 1.33
C GLY A 170 44.86 -0.93 0.45
N THR A 171 46.03 -0.41 0.83
CA THR A 171 47.31 -0.73 0.16
C THR A 171 48.14 -1.63 1.06
N TYR A 172 48.44 -2.83 0.58
CA TYR A 172 49.14 -3.86 1.35
C TYR A 172 50.52 -4.17 0.77
N ARG A 173 51.48 -4.38 1.68
CA ARG A 173 52.86 -4.79 1.37
C ARG A 173 52.97 -6.30 1.44
N LEU A 174 52.33 -6.99 0.50
CA LEU A 174 52.33 -8.45 0.44
C LEU A 174 53.48 -8.94 -0.43
N ASN A 175 53.96 -10.15 -0.15
CA ASN A 175 54.85 -10.87 -1.06
C ASN A 175 54.01 -11.50 -2.19
N PRO A 176 54.06 -10.99 -3.45
CA PRO A 176 53.24 -11.52 -4.54
C PRO A 176 53.62 -12.93 -4.98
N LEU A 177 54.78 -13.46 -4.53
CA LEU A 177 55.15 -14.86 -4.77
C LEU A 177 54.44 -15.81 -3.79
N LEU A 178 54.08 -15.33 -2.59
CA LEU A 178 53.30 -16.09 -1.62
C LEU A 178 51.80 -15.90 -1.83
N TYR A 179 51.36 -14.64 -1.85
CA TYR A 179 49.97 -14.26 -1.86
C TYR A 179 49.52 -13.86 -3.27
N ARG A 180 48.56 -14.60 -3.80
CA ARG A 180 47.77 -14.20 -4.97
C ARG A 180 46.48 -13.57 -4.48
N VAL A 181 46.21 -12.36 -4.92
CA VAL A 181 45.02 -11.61 -4.51
C VAL A 181 44.09 -11.46 -5.71
N LYS A 182 42.88 -11.99 -5.59
CA LYS A 182 41.80 -11.82 -6.56
C LYS A 182 40.86 -10.74 -6.03
N MET A 183 40.69 -9.66 -6.80
CA MET A 183 39.78 -8.57 -6.43
C MET A 183 38.35 -8.97 -6.80
N VAL A 184 37.44 -8.85 -5.84
CA VAL A 184 36.00 -9.10 -6.01
C VAL A 184 35.23 -7.94 -5.41
N ASP A 185 34.04 -7.65 -5.91
CA ASP A 185 33.20 -6.59 -5.35
C ASP A 185 32.73 -6.96 -3.93
N GLN A 186 32.62 -5.96 -3.07
CA GLN A 186 32.16 -6.13 -1.71
C GLN A 186 30.66 -6.48 -1.70
N THR A 187 30.25 -7.44 -0.85
CA THR A 187 28.83 -7.74 -0.66
C THR A 187 28.11 -6.56 0.00
N GLU A 188 27.07 -6.06 -0.65
CA GLU A 188 26.25 -4.94 -0.17
C GLU A 188 24.82 -5.42 0.02
N ILE A 189 24.30 -5.29 1.24
CA ILE A 189 22.92 -5.61 1.58
C ILE A 189 22.16 -4.31 1.68
N LEU A 190 21.10 -4.17 0.88
CA LEU A 190 20.33 -2.93 0.82
C LEU A 190 19.44 -2.76 2.06
N GLN A 191 18.95 -1.53 2.26
CA GLN A 191 17.96 -1.28 3.30
C GLN A 191 16.65 -1.98 2.97
N GLY A 192 16.05 -2.65 3.96
CA GLY A 192 14.86 -3.47 3.76
C GLY A 192 15.20 -4.93 3.41
N GLU A 193 16.47 -5.27 3.25
CA GLU A 193 16.95 -6.64 3.01
C GLU A 193 17.75 -7.19 4.20
N VAL A 194 17.88 -8.50 4.24
CA VAL A 194 18.69 -9.23 5.21
C VAL A 194 19.51 -10.28 4.47
N GLY A 195 20.81 -10.37 4.79
CA GLY A 195 21.70 -11.34 4.19
C GLY A 195 21.86 -12.58 5.05
N VAL A 196 21.46 -13.74 4.53
CA VAL A 196 21.71 -15.05 5.15
C VAL A 196 23.02 -15.60 4.59
N VAL A 197 23.96 -15.94 5.46
CA VAL A 197 25.26 -16.46 5.05
C VAL A 197 25.25 -17.97 5.04
N LYS A 198 25.61 -18.57 3.90
CA LYS A 198 25.82 -20.01 3.75
C LYS A 198 27.29 -20.29 3.53
N SER A 199 27.86 -21.11 4.40
CA SER A 199 29.26 -21.54 4.36
C SER A 199 29.38 -22.79 3.51
N ASN A 200 30.24 -22.73 2.48
CA ASN A 200 30.46 -23.85 1.55
C ASN A 200 31.63 -24.76 1.98
N PHE A 201 32.19 -24.55 3.17
CA PHE A 201 33.37 -25.26 3.66
C PHE A 201 33.30 -25.46 5.18
N GLY A 202 34.02 -26.47 5.67
CA GLY A 202 34.06 -26.82 7.09
C GLY A 202 33.41 -28.17 7.40
N LEU A 203 33.29 -28.50 8.69
CA LEU A 203 32.55 -29.67 9.16
C LEU A 203 31.04 -29.42 9.08
N ALA A 204 30.24 -30.47 8.93
CA ALA A 204 28.78 -30.32 8.89
C ALA A 204 28.25 -29.61 10.15
N GLY A 205 27.27 -28.72 9.98
CA GLY A 205 26.68 -27.94 11.07
C GLY A 205 26.21 -28.79 12.24
N THR A 206 26.55 -28.36 13.46
CA THR A 206 26.28 -29.09 14.70
C THR A 206 25.00 -28.61 15.41
N THR A 207 24.50 -27.42 15.09
CA THR A 207 23.42 -26.78 15.86
C THR A 207 22.06 -27.15 15.27
N LEU A 208 21.26 -27.92 16.01
CA LEU A 208 19.89 -28.25 15.62
C LEU A 208 18.92 -27.20 16.14
N VAL A 209 17.98 -26.78 15.30
CA VAL A 209 16.96 -25.76 15.60
C VAL A 209 15.60 -26.20 15.07
N ASP A 210 14.53 -25.88 15.82
CA ASP A 210 13.15 -26.06 15.34
C ASP A 210 12.76 -24.93 14.38
N ALA A 211 12.28 -25.28 13.19
CA ALA A 211 11.86 -24.33 12.15
C ALA A 211 10.73 -23.39 12.60
N THR A 212 9.86 -23.78 13.53
CA THR A 212 8.69 -22.94 13.89
C THR A 212 8.97 -21.97 15.02
N THR A 213 9.69 -22.40 16.07
CA THR A 213 10.00 -21.55 17.22
C THR A 213 11.37 -20.86 17.10
N ASN A 214 12.22 -21.35 16.19
CA ASN A 214 13.60 -20.88 16.02
C ASN A 214 14.46 -21.07 17.29
N ASP A 215 14.07 -22.00 18.17
CA ASP A 215 14.82 -22.34 19.39
C ASP A 215 15.82 -23.46 19.11
N GLU A 216 16.97 -23.40 19.78
CA GLU A 216 17.96 -24.49 19.76
C GLU A 216 17.38 -25.74 20.44
N ILE A 217 17.44 -26.86 19.73
CA ILE A 217 16.89 -28.15 20.19
C ILE A 217 18.02 -29.14 20.44
N THR A 218 17.84 -29.93 21.50
CA THR A 218 18.75 -31.05 21.80
C THR A 218 18.44 -32.22 20.83
N PRO A 219 19.42 -33.08 20.47
CA PRO A 219 19.16 -34.25 19.61
C PRO A 219 17.99 -35.15 20.06
N GLU A 220 17.74 -35.24 21.38
CA GLU A 220 16.61 -35.98 21.95
C GLU A 220 15.23 -35.35 21.65
N GLN A 221 15.18 -34.01 21.53
CA GLN A 221 13.97 -33.28 21.16
C GLN A 221 13.75 -33.30 19.65
N ALA A 222 14.85 -33.24 18.87
CA ALA A 222 14.82 -33.39 17.42
C ALA A 222 14.16 -34.72 17.00
N ALA A 223 14.44 -35.83 17.69
CA ALA A 223 13.85 -37.14 17.41
C ALA A 223 12.33 -37.22 17.62
N LYS A 224 11.72 -36.26 18.32
CA LYS A 224 10.26 -36.20 18.57
C LYS A 224 9.52 -35.32 17.56
N LEU A 225 10.26 -34.52 16.80
CA LEU A 225 9.74 -33.63 15.77
C LEU A 225 9.82 -34.33 14.40
N PRO A 226 8.91 -34.03 13.47
CA PRO A 226 9.03 -34.51 12.10
C PRO A 226 10.31 -33.95 11.46
N ASP A 227 10.98 -34.74 10.62
CA ASP A 227 12.28 -34.42 10.00
C ASP A 227 12.30 -33.04 9.31
N GLU A 228 11.18 -32.63 8.69
CA GLU A 228 11.04 -31.33 8.00
C GLU A 228 11.16 -30.11 8.94
N ARG A 229 10.98 -30.28 10.25
CA ARG A 229 11.09 -29.20 11.24
C ARG A 229 12.48 -29.08 11.86
N VAL A 230 13.34 -30.09 11.68
CA VAL A 230 14.68 -30.13 12.28
C VAL A 230 15.67 -29.52 11.30
N LEU A 231 16.14 -28.32 11.60
CA LEU A 231 17.11 -27.60 10.77
C LEU A 231 18.50 -27.67 11.43
N SER A 232 19.54 -27.88 10.62
CA SER A 232 20.92 -27.78 11.09
C SER A 232 21.54 -26.46 10.63
N PHE A 233 22.00 -25.67 11.60
CA PHE A 233 22.73 -24.43 11.39
C PHE A 233 24.21 -24.59 11.75
N ALA A 234 25.04 -23.91 10.96
CA ALA A 234 26.48 -23.87 11.09
C ALA A 234 26.94 -22.74 12.02
N LYS A 235 27.91 -23.04 12.89
CA LYS A 235 28.70 -22.05 13.61
C LYS A 235 29.85 -21.52 12.75
N GLU A 236 30.64 -20.59 13.28
CA GLU A 236 31.85 -20.13 12.59
C GLU A 236 32.81 -21.30 12.30
N GLY A 237 33.18 -21.47 11.03
CA GLY A 237 34.06 -22.55 10.57
C GLY A 237 33.35 -23.87 10.24
N GLU A 238 32.04 -23.97 10.45
CA GLU A 238 31.22 -25.10 9.99
C GLU A 238 30.62 -24.81 8.60
N MET A 239 30.31 -25.88 7.88
CA MET A 239 29.62 -25.89 6.59
C MET A 239 28.11 -25.88 6.82
N GLY A 240 27.40 -25.04 6.07
CA GLY A 240 25.94 -24.90 6.16
C GLY A 240 25.48 -23.46 6.34
N ILE A 241 24.19 -23.29 6.60
CA ILE A 241 23.55 -21.99 6.78
C ILE A 241 23.87 -21.47 8.17
N ARG A 242 24.26 -20.20 8.29
CA ARG A 242 24.51 -19.57 9.59
C ARG A 242 23.21 -19.06 10.21
N ARG A 243 23.11 -19.20 11.53
CA ARG A 243 22.00 -18.64 12.32
C ARG A 243 22.06 -17.11 12.39
N GLU A 244 23.26 -16.54 12.42
CA GLU A 244 23.44 -15.10 12.44
C GLU A 244 23.24 -14.50 11.04
N VAL A 245 22.43 -13.45 10.99
CA VAL A 245 22.14 -12.71 9.76
C VAL A 245 22.93 -11.42 9.67
N LEU A 246 23.24 -11.04 8.45
CA LEU A 246 23.86 -9.76 8.14
C LEU A 246 22.78 -8.69 8.03
N LYS A 247 23.00 -7.58 8.72
CA LYS A 247 22.14 -6.40 8.68
C LYS A 247 22.39 -5.62 7.37
N PRO A 248 21.54 -4.65 7.00
CA PRO A 248 21.83 -3.75 5.88
C PRO A 248 23.19 -3.06 6.05
N GLY A 249 24.02 -3.12 5.02
CA GLY A 249 25.39 -2.59 5.05
C GLY A 249 26.33 -3.27 4.06
N LYS A 250 27.60 -2.82 4.05
CA LYS A 250 28.65 -3.39 3.21
C LYS A 250 29.56 -4.29 4.03
N TYR A 251 29.74 -5.53 3.60
CA TYR A 251 30.50 -6.55 4.34
C TYR A 251 31.64 -7.13 3.51
N PRO A 252 32.87 -7.19 4.06
CA PRO A 252 33.97 -7.80 3.36
C PRO A 252 33.93 -9.33 3.54
N ILE A 253 33.14 -10.00 2.71
CA ILE A 253 32.92 -11.46 2.79
C ILE A 253 33.55 -12.16 1.60
N ASN A 254 34.26 -13.26 1.87
CA ASN A 254 34.83 -14.07 0.80
C ASN A 254 33.73 -14.78 -0.01
N THR A 255 33.46 -14.33 -1.23
CA THR A 255 32.45 -14.89 -2.13
C THR A 255 32.75 -16.32 -2.60
N ASP A 256 34.02 -16.76 -2.55
CA ASP A 256 34.38 -18.13 -2.90
C ASP A 256 34.04 -19.09 -1.74
N ALA A 257 34.13 -18.62 -0.50
CA ALA A 257 33.96 -19.43 0.71
C ALA A 257 32.53 -19.38 1.26
N TYR A 258 31.87 -18.23 1.12
CA TYR A 258 30.52 -17.95 1.58
C TYR A 258 29.64 -17.49 0.42
N SER A 259 28.42 -18.02 0.36
CA SER A 259 27.35 -17.47 -0.47
C SER A 259 26.38 -16.68 0.43
N VAL A 260 26.13 -15.43 0.08
CA VAL A 260 25.17 -14.57 0.78
C VAL A 260 23.87 -14.58 -0.02
N ILE A 261 22.78 -14.90 0.66
CA ILE A 261 21.44 -15.01 0.10
C ILE A 261 20.65 -13.84 0.67
N GLU A 262 20.27 -12.93 -0.21
CA GLU A 262 19.56 -11.71 0.15
C GLU A 262 18.05 -11.99 0.17
N LEU A 263 17.41 -11.64 1.29
CA LEU A 263 15.97 -11.78 1.48
C LEU A 263 15.38 -10.43 1.86
N PHE A 264 14.20 -10.13 1.33
CA PHE A 264 13.45 -8.94 1.74
C PHE A 264 12.89 -9.11 3.16
N SER A 265 13.29 -8.21 4.06
CA SER A 265 12.77 -8.08 5.42
C SER A 265 11.59 -7.09 5.54
N SER A 266 11.32 -6.32 4.48
CA SER A 266 10.14 -5.46 4.38
C SER A 266 8.88 -6.25 4.05
N VAL A 267 7.72 -5.66 4.30
CA VAL A 267 6.42 -6.26 3.93
C VAL A 267 6.32 -6.39 2.41
N MET A 268 6.10 -7.60 1.94
CA MET A 268 5.89 -7.95 0.55
C MET A 268 4.42 -8.28 0.31
N VAL A 269 3.93 -7.98 -0.89
CA VAL A 269 2.55 -8.26 -1.30
C VAL A 269 2.56 -9.21 -2.49
N ALA A 270 2.07 -10.43 -2.29
CA ALA A 270 1.80 -11.36 -3.38
C ALA A 270 0.42 -11.07 -3.97
N HIS A 271 0.37 -10.82 -5.28
CA HIS A 271 -0.85 -10.53 -6.01
C HIS A 271 -1.29 -11.75 -6.82
N TYR A 272 -2.51 -12.22 -6.57
CA TYR A 272 -3.16 -13.30 -7.33
C TYR A 272 -4.35 -12.71 -8.06
N THR A 273 -4.12 -12.15 -9.25
CA THR A 273 -5.17 -11.45 -10.02
C THR A 273 -5.13 -11.80 -11.50
N ALA A 274 -6.27 -11.69 -12.19
CA ALA A 274 -6.34 -11.94 -13.64
C ALA A 274 -5.51 -10.94 -14.47
N ALA A 275 -5.31 -9.71 -13.99
CA ALA A 275 -4.67 -8.63 -14.73
C ALA A 275 -3.15 -8.80 -14.95
N HIS A 276 -2.46 -9.53 -14.07
CA HIS A 276 -1.01 -9.79 -14.21
C HIS A 276 -0.67 -10.74 -15.37
N ALA A 277 -1.66 -11.38 -16.00
CA ALA A 277 -1.44 -12.12 -17.25
C ALA A 277 -1.30 -11.20 -18.48
N ALA A 278 -1.76 -9.94 -18.42
CA ALA A 278 -1.81 -9.03 -19.57
C ALA A 278 -0.68 -7.98 -19.57
N SER A 279 -0.19 -7.57 -18.39
CA SER A 279 0.99 -6.72 -18.28
C SER A 279 2.22 -7.60 -18.13
N GLY A 280 2.99 -7.81 -19.21
CA GLY A 280 4.34 -8.41 -19.16
C GLY A 280 5.38 -7.59 -18.37
N ALA A 281 4.94 -6.87 -17.33
CA ALA A 281 5.79 -6.17 -16.39
C ALA A 281 6.29 -7.17 -15.35
N VAL A 282 7.43 -7.78 -15.68
CA VAL A 282 8.30 -8.47 -14.74
C VAL A 282 8.57 -7.49 -13.58
N PRO A 283 8.35 -7.88 -12.30
CA PRO A 283 8.93 -7.14 -11.16
C PRO A 283 10.43 -6.96 -11.42
N PRO A 284 11.13 -5.97 -10.85
CA PRO A 284 12.56 -5.82 -11.08
C PRO A 284 13.34 -6.95 -10.38
N SER A 285 13.32 -8.16 -10.93
CA SER A 285 14.32 -9.18 -10.71
C SER A 285 15.34 -9.06 -11.85
N VAL A 286 16.59 -8.91 -11.46
CA VAL A 286 17.75 -8.78 -12.35
C VAL A 286 17.75 -9.95 -13.35
N PRO A 287 17.67 -9.72 -14.67
CA PRO A 287 17.73 -10.82 -15.63
C PRO A 287 19.19 -11.25 -15.80
N ARG A 288 19.53 -12.46 -15.34
CA ARG A 288 20.75 -13.17 -15.76
C ARG A 288 20.40 -14.13 -16.89
N SER A 289 21.11 -13.97 -18.00
CA SER A 289 20.86 -14.64 -19.29
C SER A 289 21.02 -16.17 -19.22
N GLY A 290 20.01 -16.91 -19.71
CA GLY A 290 20.17 -18.32 -20.08
C GLY A 290 18.91 -19.18 -20.01
N ALA A 291 18.03 -19.07 -21.00
CA ALA A 291 17.04 -20.07 -21.46
C ALA A 291 15.98 -20.66 -20.49
N MET A 292 14.72 -20.35 -20.85
CA MET A 292 13.55 -21.26 -20.96
C MET A 292 12.90 -21.84 -19.69
N GLN A 293 11.98 -21.08 -19.10
CA GLN A 293 10.59 -21.47 -18.78
C GLN A 293 9.87 -20.18 -18.32
N ASP A 294 8.73 -19.81 -18.90
CA ASP A 294 7.97 -18.63 -18.44
C ASP A 294 7.49 -18.83 -16.97
N PRO A 295 8.02 -18.10 -15.97
CA PRO A 295 7.54 -18.20 -14.58
C PRO A 295 6.22 -17.42 -14.38
N VAL A 296 5.75 -16.73 -15.43
CA VAL A 296 4.64 -15.77 -15.41
C VAL A 296 3.26 -16.47 -15.40
N ALA A 297 3.20 -17.80 -15.56
CA ALA A 297 1.93 -18.53 -15.56
C ALA A 297 1.30 -18.72 -14.16
N GLU A 298 2.03 -18.44 -13.08
CA GLU A 298 1.69 -18.92 -11.73
C GLU A 298 1.03 -17.89 -10.80
N GLU A 299 0.81 -16.65 -11.22
CA GLU A 299 0.08 -15.61 -10.46
C GLU A 299 -1.33 -15.33 -11.01
N ARG A 300 -1.92 -16.32 -11.67
CA ARG A 300 -3.31 -16.24 -12.16
C ARG A 300 -4.33 -16.24 -11.02
N GLU A 301 -5.49 -15.66 -11.30
CA GLU A 301 -6.71 -15.73 -10.48
C GLU A 301 -6.97 -17.14 -9.90
N ILE A 302 -7.42 -17.21 -8.66
CA ILE A 302 -7.71 -18.49 -8.00
C ILE A 302 -9.14 -18.89 -8.33
N ARG A 303 -9.31 -19.97 -9.09
CA ARG A 303 -10.65 -20.51 -9.38
C ARG A 303 -11.11 -21.41 -8.24
N VAL A 304 -12.18 -21.00 -7.56
CA VAL A 304 -12.78 -21.75 -6.46
C VAL A 304 -14.10 -22.39 -6.89
N THR A 305 -14.55 -23.37 -6.12
CA THR A 305 -15.88 -23.99 -6.28
C THR A 305 -16.57 -23.97 -4.93
N THR A 306 -17.80 -23.47 -4.88
CA THR A 306 -18.58 -23.35 -3.65
C THR A 306 -19.46 -24.57 -3.39
N SER A 307 -20.01 -24.67 -2.18
CA SER A 307 -20.86 -25.80 -1.75
C SER A 307 -22.11 -26.03 -2.63
N ASP A 308 -22.59 -24.97 -3.29
CA ASP A 308 -23.72 -24.97 -4.23
C ASP A 308 -23.30 -25.23 -5.70
N GLY A 309 -22.01 -25.53 -5.93
CA GLY A 309 -21.48 -25.95 -7.23
C GLY A 309 -21.08 -24.82 -8.18
N PHE A 310 -21.19 -23.56 -7.76
CA PHE A 310 -20.75 -22.42 -8.57
C PHE A 310 -19.23 -22.34 -8.61
N LYS A 311 -18.70 -21.98 -9.79
CA LYS A 311 -17.27 -21.81 -10.04
C LYS A 311 -17.00 -20.38 -10.46
N PHE A 312 -16.13 -19.70 -9.74
CA PHE A 312 -15.78 -18.32 -10.03
C PHE A 312 -14.31 -18.02 -9.65
N PRO A 313 -13.66 -17.09 -10.35
CA PRO A 313 -12.34 -16.61 -9.97
C PRO A 313 -12.40 -15.70 -8.74
N VAL A 314 -11.36 -15.73 -7.92
CA VAL A 314 -11.20 -14.86 -6.76
C VAL A 314 -9.82 -14.21 -6.82
N ASP A 315 -9.82 -12.89 -6.77
CA ASP A 315 -8.59 -12.13 -6.61
C ASP A 315 -8.15 -12.14 -5.15
N VAL A 316 -6.86 -12.37 -4.91
CA VAL A 316 -6.32 -12.41 -3.55
C VAL A 316 -5.03 -11.61 -3.49
N ARG A 317 -4.84 -10.87 -2.40
CA ARG A 317 -3.57 -10.25 -2.04
C ARG A 317 -3.13 -10.77 -0.68
N VAL A 318 -1.91 -11.29 -0.63
CA VAL A 318 -1.31 -11.81 0.61
C VAL A 318 -0.13 -10.93 0.98
N GLU A 319 -0.23 -10.28 2.14
CA GLU A 319 0.85 -9.50 2.71
C GLU A 319 1.65 -10.39 3.66
N TYR A 320 2.94 -10.56 3.38
CA TYR A 320 3.82 -11.37 4.21
C TYR A 320 5.13 -10.62 4.48
N VAL A 321 5.78 -10.99 5.57
CA VAL A 321 7.08 -10.44 5.97
C VAL A 321 7.97 -11.58 6.45
N ILE A 322 9.24 -11.50 6.10
CA ILE A 322 10.28 -12.38 6.62
C ILE A 322 11.05 -11.58 7.65
N GLU A 323 10.82 -11.87 8.93
CA GLU A 323 11.58 -11.22 10.00
C GLU A 323 13.04 -11.67 9.92
N ALA A 324 13.98 -10.74 10.18
CA ALA A 324 15.42 -11.01 10.07
C ALA A 324 15.87 -12.23 10.89
N VAL A 325 15.22 -12.47 12.04
CA VAL A 325 15.50 -13.61 12.93
C VAL A 325 15.16 -14.95 12.25
N ASN A 326 14.11 -14.98 11.42
CA ASN A 326 13.62 -16.20 10.77
C ASN A 326 14.19 -16.39 9.34
N ALA A 327 14.92 -15.42 8.80
CA ALA A 327 15.50 -15.52 7.47
C ALA A 327 16.35 -16.79 7.25
N PRO A 328 17.20 -17.24 8.19
CA PRO A 328 17.95 -18.49 8.03
C PRO A 328 17.05 -19.73 7.95
N VAL A 329 15.93 -19.74 8.68
CA VAL A 329 14.94 -20.82 8.66
C VAL A 329 14.29 -20.92 7.29
N VAL A 330 13.94 -19.78 6.68
CA VAL A 330 13.37 -19.72 5.33
C VAL A 330 14.34 -20.35 4.32
N VAL A 331 15.61 -19.95 4.33
CA VAL A 331 16.62 -20.51 3.42
C VAL A 331 16.85 -21.99 3.65
N ALA A 332 16.89 -22.44 4.91
CA ALA A 332 17.14 -23.84 5.23
C ALA A 332 15.98 -24.75 4.83
N SER A 333 14.74 -24.26 4.96
CA SER A 333 13.54 -25.03 4.65
C SER A 333 13.14 -25.00 3.17
N LEU A 334 13.35 -23.86 2.49
CA LEU A 334 12.91 -23.65 1.12
C LEU A 334 14.03 -23.67 0.09
N GLY A 335 15.29 -23.60 0.51
CA GLY A 335 16.46 -23.62 -0.36
C GLY A 335 16.92 -22.23 -0.82
N ASP A 336 17.84 -22.24 -1.79
CA ASP A 336 18.67 -21.10 -2.26
C ASP A 336 18.21 -20.59 -3.65
N ASP A 337 16.98 -20.92 -4.06
CA ASP A 337 16.54 -20.76 -5.46
C ASP A 337 15.89 -19.38 -5.72
N GLU A 338 16.50 -18.30 -5.22
CA GLU A 338 16.03 -16.90 -5.40
C GLU A 338 14.51 -16.70 -5.17
N GLY A 339 13.93 -17.47 -4.24
CA GLY A 339 12.51 -17.40 -3.88
C GLY A 339 11.54 -18.11 -4.83
N GLU A 340 11.97 -18.87 -5.84
CA GLU A 340 11.05 -19.66 -6.69
C GLU A 340 10.33 -20.75 -5.89
N ARG A 341 11.06 -21.59 -5.16
CA ARG A 341 10.46 -22.64 -4.31
C ARG A 341 9.50 -22.07 -3.29
N PHE A 342 9.88 -20.95 -2.68
CA PHE A 342 9.02 -20.22 -1.75
C PHE A 342 7.71 -19.80 -2.41
N ARG A 343 7.79 -19.16 -3.59
CA ARG A 343 6.60 -18.76 -4.35
C ARG A 343 5.72 -19.95 -4.70
N ASN A 344 6.31 -21.07 -5.12
CA ASN A 344 5.55 -22.28 -5.48
C ASN A 344 4.81 -22.87 -4.27
N VAL A 345 5.47 -22.94 -3.10
CA VAL A 345 4.86 -23.39 -1.85
C VAL A 345 3.74 -22.44 -1.41
N MET A 346 3.99 -21.13 -1.44
CA MET A 346 2.97 -20.12 -1.12
C MET A 346 1.77 -20.22 -2.07
N ASN A 347 2.01 -20.30 -3.38
CA ASN A 347 0.98 -20.41 -4.40
C ASN A 347 0.11 -21.65 -4.20
N SER A 348 0.73 -22.79 -3.85
CA SER A 348 0.02 -24.02 -3.53
C SER A 348 -0.83 -23.88 -2.26
N ALA A 349 -0.25 -23.34 -1.19
CA ALA A 349 -0.92 -23.13 0.09
C ALA A 349 -2.13 -22.19 -0.04
N VAL A 350 -1.94 -21.02 -0.66
CA VAL A 350 -3.00 -20.03 -0.88
C VAL A 350 -4.14 -20.66 -1.70
N ARG A 351 -3.86 -21.30 -2.83
CA ARG A 351 -4.90 -21.94 -3.66
C ARG A 351 -5.68 -23.00 -2.89
N ALA A 352 -4.99 -23.85 -2.13
CA ALA A 352 -5.61 -24.91 -1.35
C ALA A 352 -6.54 -24.33 -0.27
N ILE A 353 -6.07 -23.34 0.50
CA ILE A 353 -6.85 -22.71 1.58
C ILE A 353 -8.10 -22.02 1.02
N PHE A 354 -7.96 -21.23 -0.03
CA PHE A 354 -9.08 -20.51 -0.62
C PHE A 354 -10.12 -21.45 -1.23
N ARG A 355 -9.68 -22.54 -1.87
CA ARG A 355 -10.58 -23.57 -2.40
C ARG A 355 -11.32 -24.29 -1.26
N ASN A 356 -10.62 -24.69 -0.20
CA ASN A 356 -11.21 -25.39 0.94
C ASN A 356 -12.20 -24.49 1.73
N ASN A 357 -11.93 -23.19 1.82
CA ASN A 357 -12.83 -22.24 2.47
C ASN A 357 -14.09 -22.00 1.63
N ALA A 358 -13.94 -21.83 0.30
CA ALA A 358 -15.07 -21.68 -0.61
C ALA A 358 -15.98 -22.92 -0.64
N GLU A 359 -15.42 -24.13 -0.60
CA GLU A 359 -16.20 -25.39 -0.63
C GLU A 359 -17.18 -25.53 0.54
N LYS A 360 -16.92 -24.86 1.67
CA LYS A 360 -17.76 -24.93 2.88
C LYS A 360 -18.94 -23.96 2.88
N VAL A 361 -18.91 -22.93 2.04
CA VAL A 361 -19.92 -21.86 2.02
C VAL A 361 -20.61 -21.79 0.66
N ARG A 362 -21.77 -21.13 0.62
CA ARG A 362 -22.49 -20.88 -0.64
C ARG A 362 -21.88 -19.69 -1.36
N ALA A 363 -22.07 -19.61 -2.68
CA ALA A 363 -21.53 -18.53 -3.50
C ALA A 363 -21.92 -17.13 -3.00
N LEU A 364 -23.18 -16.96 -2.62
CA LEU A 364 -23.69 -15.67 -2.15
C LEU A 364 -23.11 -15.30 -0.77
N ASP A 365 -23.05 -16.26 0.13
CA ASP A 365 -22.54 -16.06 1.49
C ASP A 365 -21.04 -15.75 1.47
N TYR A 366 -20.29 -16.34 0.54
CA TYR A 366 -18.87 -16.06 0.33
C TYR A 366 -18.60 -14.58 -0.01
N VAL A 367 -19.42 -13.99 -0.89
CA VAL A 367 -19.32 -12.56 -1.26
C VAL A 367 -19.77 -11.66 -0.11
N GLN A 368 -20.88 -12.00 0.55
CA GLN A 368 -21.44 -11.18 1.64
C GLN A 368 -20.58 -11.19 2.89
N GLN A 369 -19.98 -12.33 3.24
CA GLN A 369 -19.19 -12.52 4.45
C GLN A 369 -17.68 -12.48 4.16
N ARG A 370 -17.25 -11.60 3.25
CA ARG A 370 -15.85 -11.50 2.81
C ARG A 370 -14.86 -11.32 3.96
N SER A 371 -15.15 -10.48 4.94
CA SER A 371 -14.27 -10.26 6.09
C SER A 371 -14.06 -11.52 6.93
N LEU A 372 -15.10 -12.36 7.05
CA LEU A 372 -14.99 -13.66 7.72
C LEU A 372 -14.04 -14.58 6.94
N GLN A 373 -14.21 -14.66 5.62
CA GLN A 373 -13.35 -15.47 4.75
C GLN A 373 -11.88 -15.00 4.80
N GLU A 374 -11.64 -13.69 4.81
CA GLU A 374 -10.29 -13.11 4.96
C GLU A 374 -9.65 -13.53 6.30
N SER A 375 -10.38 -13.41 7.41
CA SER A 375 -9.86 -13.77 8.73
C SER A 375 -9.57 -15.26 8.89
N GLN A 376 -10.43 -16.13 8.34
CA GLN A 376 -10.25 -17.57 8.38
C GLN A 376 -9.07 -18.01 7.51
N SER A 377 -8.97 -17.48 6.29
CA SER A 377 -7.84 -17.74 5.40
C SER A 377 -6.52 -17.24 6.01
N LEU A 378 -6.52 -16.10 6.70
CA LEU A 378 -5.34 -15.59 7.40
C LEU A 378 -4.83 -16.56 8.45
N VAL A 379 -5.71 -17.10 9.31
CA VAL A 379 -5.31 -18.05 10.37
C VAL A 379 -4.71 -19.32 9.75
N MET A 380 -5.39 -19.89 8.75
CA MET A 380 -4.90 -21.11 8.08
C MET A 380 -3.58 -20.89 7.35
N LEU A 381 -3.43 -19.74 6.68
CA LEU A 381 -2.21 -19.43 5.94
C LEU A 381 -1.05 -19.12 6.89
N THR A 382 -1.31 -18.45 8.01
CA THR A 382 -0.31 -18.19 9.05
C THR A 382 0.20 -19.50 9.64
N GLU A 383 -0.68 -20.46 9.94
CA GLU A 383 -0.30 -21.78 10.47
C GLU A 383 0.53 -22.61 9.48
N GLN A 384 0.22 -22.55 8.19
CA GLN A 384 1.00 -23.26 7.17
C GLN A 384 2.36 -22.59 6.92
N MET A 385 2.39 -21.26 6.81
CA MET A 385 3.60 -20.51 6.46
C MET A 385 4.57 -20.33 7.64
N SER A 386 4.08 -20.39 8.88
CA SER A 386 4.94 -20.31 10.07
C SER A 386 5.94 -21.47 10.15
N ARG A 387 5.63 -22.62 9.53
CA ARG A 387 6.53 -23.79 9.45
C ARG A 387 7.80 -23.49 8.66
N PHE A 388 7.74 -22.53 7.74
CA PHE A 388 8.86 -22.09 6.91
C PHE A 388 9.49 -20.79 7.43
N GLY A 389 9.07 -20.30 8.61
CA GLY A 389 9.58 -19.04 9.17
C GLY A 389 9.00 -17.76 8.54
N VAL A 390 7.90 -17.87 7.78
CA VAL A 390 7.27 -16.73 7.09
C VAL A 390 6.04 -16.26 7.85
N LYS A 391 5.96 -14.96 8.12
CA LYS A 391 4.86 -14.35 8.85
C LYS A 391 3.90 -13.67 7.88
N VAL A 392 2.66 -14.16 7.84
CA VAL A 392 1.58 -13.54 7.08
C VAL A 392 0.96 -12.44 7.93
N THR A 393 0.98 -11.20 7.44
CA THR A 393 0.45 -10.04 8.16
C THR A 393 -1.03 -9.84 7.85
N ALA A 394 -1.41 -9.95 6.57
CA ALA A 394 -2.77 -9.77 6.14
C ALA A 394 -3.09 -10.61 4.90
N VAL A 395 -4.36 -10.99 4.78
CA VAL A 395 -4.92 -11.58 3.58
C VAL A 395 -6.12 -10.72 3.17
N ARG A 396 -6.13 -10.24 1.94
CA ARG A 396 -7.20 -9.41 1.38
C ARG A 396 -7.78 -10.15 0.19
N ILE A 397 -9.09 -10.34 0.18
CA ILE A 397 -9.79 -10.76 -1.03
C ILE A 397 -9.93 -9.52 -1.93
N GLY A 398 -10.06 -9.66 -3.23
CA GLY A 398 -10.26 -8.57 -4.18
C GLY A 398 -11.65 -8.64 -4.79
N GLU A 399 -11.70 -8.61 -6.12
CA GLU A 399 -12.91 -8.93 -6.87
C GLU A 399 -13.23 -10.42 -6.74
N VAL A 400 -14.53 -10.72 -6.62
CA VAL A 400 -15.04 -12.08 -6.48
C VAL A 400 -16.01 -12.36 -7.62
N GLY A 401 -15.57 -13.25 -8.50
CA GLY A 401 -16.31 -13.68 -9.68
C GLY A 401 -16.42 -12.63 -10.78
N ASP A 402 -16.97 -13.08 -11.89
CA ASP A 402 -17.27 -12.29 -13.08
C ASP A 402 -18.78 -12.27 -13.34
N GLU A 403 -19.23 -11.40 -14.24
CA GLU A 403 -20.65 -11.32 -14.62
C GLU A 403 -21.18 -12.65 -15.17
N ALA A 404 -20.31 -13.49 -15.75
CA ALA A 404 -20.67 -14.80 -16.27
C ALA A 404 -20.93 -15.86 -15.17
N SER A 405 -20.18 -15.85 -14.06
CA SER A 405 -20.34 -16.85 -12.99
C SER A 405 -21.36 -16.46 -11.94
N LEU A 406 -21.24 -15.24 -11.38
CA LEU A 406 -22.08 -14.78 -10.26
C LEU A 406 -23.10 -13.72 -10.66
N GLY A 407 -23.02 -13.17 -11.89
CA GLY A 407 -23.89 -12.09 -12.32
C GLY A 407 -25.37 -12.45 -12.29
N SER A 408 -25.76 -13.69 -12.61
CA SER A 408 -27.16 -14.12 -12.55
C SER A 408 -27.71 -14.21 -11.11
N LEU A 409 -26.88 -14.66 -10.16
CA LEU A 409 -27.25 -14.75 -8.74
C LEU A 409 -27.33 -13.38 -8.10
N LEU A 410 -26.36 -12.50 -8.37
CA LEU A 410 -26.35 -11.14 -7.87
C LEU A 410 -27.50 -10.31 -8.46
N LYS A 411 -27.83 -10.49 -9.75
CA LYS A 411 -29.04 -9.92 -10.37
C LYS A 411 -30.29 -10.40 -9.65
N THR A 412 -30.45 -11.71 -9.45
CA THR A 412 -31.61 -12.27 -8.74
C THR A 412 -31.73 -11.74 -7.30
N GLN A 413 -30.61 -11.58 -6.59
CA GLN A 413 -30.63 -10.98 -5.24
C GLN A 413 -31.03 -9.50 -5.30
N THR A 414 -30.43 -8.75 -6.23
CA THR A 414 -30.73 -7.33 -6.44
C THR A 414 -32.21 -7.14 -6.78
N ASP A 415 -32.74 -7.97 -7.68
CA ASP A 415 -34.15 -7.98 -8.08
C ASP A 415 -35.06 -8.33 -6.89
N ARG A 416 -34.65 -9.28 -6.03
CA ARG A 416 -35.40 -9.63 -4.83
C ARG A 416 -35.43 -8.49 -3.81
N GLU A 417 -34.31 -7.80 -3.59
CA GLU A 417 -34.26 -6.64 -2.69
C GLU A 417 -35.06 -5.47 -3.28
N LEU A 418 -34.98 -5.24 -4.60
CA LEU A 418 -35.81 -4.25 -5.29
C LEU A 418 -37.30 -4.57 -5.15
N ALA A 419 -37.71 -5.82 -5.37
CA ALA A 419 -39.09 -6.25 -5.22
C ALA A 419 -39.61 -6.08 -3.78
N LYS A 420 -38.77 -6.30 -2.75
CA LYS A 420 -39.14 -6.00 -1.36
C LYS A 420 -39.36 -4.51 -1.13
N GLN A 421 -38.47 -3.66 -1.66
CA GLN A 421 -38.59 -2.21 -1.56
C GLN A 421 -39.84 -1.71 -2.31
N GLU A 422 -40.13 -2.26 -3.48
CA GLU A 422 -41.36 -2.00 -4.24
C GLU A 422 -42.60 -2.45 -3.45
N GLN A 423 -42.59 -3.65 -2.86
CA GLN A 423 -43.69 -4.14 -2.03
C GLN A 423 -43.95 -3.22 -0.82
N GLN A 424 -42.89 -2.78 -0.13
CA GLN A 424 -43.02 -1.81 0.96
C GLN A 424 -43.61 -0.48 0.47
N THR A 425 -43.11 0.02 -0.67
CA THR A 425 -43.62 1.26 -1.29
C THR A 425 -45.09 1.12 -1.65
N PHE A 426 -45.52 0.00 -2.24
CA PHE A 426 -46.92 -0.26 -2.56
C PHE A 426 -47.79 -0.37 -1.31
N GLN A 427 -47.31 -1.01 -0.24
CA GLN A 427 -48.04 -1.08 1.03
C GLN A 427 -48.24 0.31 1.64
N GLU A 428 -47.22 1.17 1.60
CA GLU A 428 -47.33 2.55 2.07
C GLU A 428 -48.30 3.36 1.20
N GLN A 429 -48.25 3.21 -0.12
CA GLN A 429 -49.20 3.85 -1.04
C GLN A 429 -50.64 3.37 -0.81
N GLN A 430 -50.86 2.07 -0.59
CA GLN A 430 -52.18 1.52 -0.25
C GLN A 430 -52.70 2.09 1.07
N LYS A 431 -51.86 2.11 2.12
CA LYS A 431 -52.22 2.72 3.41
C LYS A 431 -52.57 4.19 3.25
N ALA A 432 -51.77 4.96 2.50
CA ALA A 432 -52.04 6.37 2.24
C ALA A 432 -53.33 6.58 1.43
N ALA A 433 -53.60 5.72 0.44
CA ALA A 433 -54.83 5.77 -0.37
C ALA A 433 -56.07 5.41 0.47
N GLU A 434 -55.97 4.41 1.34
CA GLU A 434 -57.05 4.02 2.24
C GLU A 434 -57.33 5.11 3.28
N GLN A 435 -56.30 5.71 3.88
CA GLN A 435 -56.44 6.89 4.74
C GLN A 435 -57.08 8.06 4.01
N LYS A 436 -56.69 8.34 2.75
CA LYS A 436 -57.34 9.37 1.93
C LYS A 436 -58.80 9.04 1.64
N LYS A 437 -59.14 7.79 1.36
CA LYS A 437 -60.53 7.34 1.14
C LYS A 437 -61.35 7.50 2.42
N GLN A 438 -60.82 7.11 3.57
CA GLN A 438 -61.48 7.29 4.87
C GLN A 438 -61.69 8.78 5.20
N LEU A 439 -60.67 9.61 4.99
CA LEU A 439 -60.75 11.06 5.19
C LEU A 439 -61.79 11.69 4.25
N SER A 440 -61.79 11.33 2.97
CA SER A 440 -62.78 11.80 1.99
C SER A 440 -64.19 11.35 2.35
N ARG A 441 -64.37 10.10 2.81
CA ARG A 441 -65.68 9.60 3.24
C ARG A 441 -66.18 10.32 4.49
N SER A 442 -65.32 10.52 5.49
CA SER A 442 -65.65 11.29 6.69
C SER A 442 -65.99 12.75 6.37
N GLN A 443 -65.28 13.37 5.41
CA GLN A 443 -65.62 14.71 4.90
C GLN A 443 -66.96 14.73 4.18
N GLN A 444 -67.25 13.75 3.31
CA GLN A 444 -68.53 13.65 2.61
C GLN A 444 -69.70 13.44 3.58
N GLU A 445 -69.56 12.54 4.54
CA GLU A 445 -70.55 12.32 5.61
C GLU A 445 -70.76 13.62 6.41
N SER A 446 -69.68 14.34 6.77
CA SER A 446 -69.77 15.64 7.45
C SER A 446 -70.46 16.72 6.60
N GLU A 447 -70.23 16.75 5.29
CA GLU A 447 -70.89 17.69 4.37
C GLU A 447 -72.37 17.37 4.17
N GLU A 448 -72.72 16.09 4.07
CA GLU A 448 -74.11 15.63 3.99
C GLU A 448 -74.87 15.95 5.28
N GLU A 449 -74.28 15.68 6.44
CA GLU A 449 -74.82 16.09 7.74
C GLU A 449 -75.00 17.61 7.81
N ARG A 450 -74.02 18.40 7.34
CA ARG A 450 -74.14 19.87 7.29
C ARG A 450 -75.26 20.32 6.36
N LYS A 451 -75.45 19.68 5.21
CA LYS A 451 -76.55 19.97 4.26
C LYS A 451 -77.91 19.61 4.85
N LEU A 452 -78.04 18.44 5.46
CA LEU A 452 -79.27 17.99 6.14
C LEU A 452 -79.63 18.89 7.32
N ALA A 453 -78.64 19.27 8.13
CA ALA A 453 -78.83 20.22 9.24
C ALA A 453 -79.27 21.59 8.72
N THR A 454 -78.66 22.10 7.65
CA THR A 454 -79.05 23.38 7.03
C THR A 454 -80.48 23.34 6.48
N ALA A 455 -80.87 22.26 5.79
CA ALA A 455 -82.22 22.06 5.28
C ALA A 455 -83.25 21.97 6.41
N ALA A 456 -82.96 21.20 7.47
CA ALA A 456 -83.82 21.11 8.65
C ALA A 456 -83.96 22.46 9.38
N TYR A 457 -82.88 23.23 9.47
CA TYR A 457 -82.92 24.58 10.04
C TYR A 457 -83.73 25.53 9.16
N GLY A 458 -83.61 25.44 7.83
CA GLY A 458 -84.44 26.19 6.89
C GLY A 458 -85.94 25.91 7.02
N VAL A 459 -86.32 24.63 7.20
CA VAL A 459 -87.72 24.25 7.48
C VAL A 459 -88.21 24.83 8.81
N LYS A 460 -87.37 24.81 9.85
CA LYS A 460 -87.69 25.45 11.15
C LYS A 460 -87.87 26.96 11.01
N ILE A 461 -86.99 27.65 10.27
CA ILE A 461 -87.10 29.08 10.01
C ILE A 461 -88.40 29.39 9.26
N ALA A 462 -88.72 28.66 8.19
CA ALA A 462 -89.96 28.86 7.44
C ALA A 462 -91.21 28.61 8.30
N GLY A 463 -91.18 27.60 9.18
CA GLY A 463 -92.26 27.33 10.13
C GLY A 463 -92.41 28.43 11.19
N GLU A 464 -91.32 28.93 11.74
CA GLU A 464 -91.33 30.06 12.69
C GLU A 464 -91.76 31.37 12.02
N GLU A 465 -91.38 31.59 10.76
CA GLU A 465 -91.84 32.76 9.99
C GLU A 465 -93.32 32.67 9.64
N GLN A 466 -93.83 31.48 9.32
CA GLN A 466 -95.27 31.25 9.16
C GLN A 466 -96.04 31.54 10.45
N LYS A 467 -95.54 31.08 11.61
CA LYS A 467 -96.12 31.42 12.92
C LYS A 467 -96.09 32.92 13.19
N ARG A 468 -94.97 33.59 12.89
CA ARG A 468 -94.84 35.05 13.02
C ARG A 468 -95.90 35.77 12.18
N ARG A 469 -96.09 35.39 10.92
CA ARG A 469 -97.13 35.97 10.05
C ARG A 469 -98.55 35.74 10.56
N ILE A 470 -98.85 34.56 11.10
CA ILE A 470 -100.16 34.28 11.70
C ILE A 470 -100.39 35.17 12.94
N ALA A 471 -99.38 35.28 13.82
CA ALA A 471 -99.47 36.12 15.02
C ALA A 471 -99.57 37.63 14.69
N GLU A 472 -98.85 38.11 13.67
CA GLU A 472 -98.98 39.48 13.17
C GLU A 472 -100.39 39.75 12.61
N ALA A 473 -100.92 38.83 11.78
CA ALA A 473 -102.27 38.96 11.23
C ALA A 473 -103.37 38.91 12.31
N GLU A 474 -103.22 38.07 13.34
CA GLU A 474 -104.11 38.04 14.50
C GLU A 474 -104.01 39.31 15.35
N GLY A 475 -102.78 39.82 15.56
CA GLY A 475 -102.52 41.08 16.25
C GLY A 475 -103.17 42.27 15.53
N GLU A 476 -103.06 42.33 14.21
CA GLU A 476 -103.72 43.34 13.38
C GLU A 476 -105.25 43.22 13.44
N ALA A 477 -105.79 42.00 13.36
CA ALA A 477 -107.22 41.76 13.47
C ALA A 477 -107.79 42.20 14.82
N GLN A 478 -107.08 41.91 15.92
CA GLN A 478 -107.45 42.38 17.26
C GLN A 478 -107.34 43.91 17.37
N ALA A 479 -106.29 44.52 16.82
CA ALA A 479 -106.11 45.97 16.83
C ALA A 479 -107.22 46.69 16.05
N ILE A 480 -107.65 46.15 14.90
CA ILE A 480 -108.79 46.69 14.13
C ILE A 480 -110.08 46.57 14.93
N LYS A 481 -110.33 45.43 15.58
CA LYS A 481 -111.54 45.22 16.39
C LYS A 481 -111.61 46.17 17.59
N ILE A 482 -110.49 46.38 18.29
CA ILE A 482 -110.39 47.32 19.41
C ILE A 482 -110.59 48.76 18.91
N LYS A 483 -109.96 49.16 17.81
CA LYS A 483 -110.16 50.49 17.20
C LYS A 483 -111.62 50.71 16.79
N ALA A 484 -112.27 49.72 16.18
CA ALA A 484 -113.67 49.80 15.76
C ALA A 484 -114.62 49.95 16.96
N LEU A 485 -114.38 49.19 18.04
CA LEU A 485 -115.16 49.32 19.28
C LEU A 485 -114.93 50.68 19.96
N ALA A 486 -113.68 51.13 20.06
CA ALA A 486 -113.35 52.43 20.63
C ALA A 486 -113.97 53.59 19.84
N GLN A 487 -113.99 53.51 18.50
CA GLN A 487 -114.69 54.48 17.67
C GLN A 487 -116.20 54.44 17.90
N ALA A 488 -116.81 53.25 17.96
CA ALA A 488 -118.24 53.11 18.21
C ALA A 488 -118.66 53.71 19.56
N ASP A 489 -117.86 53.51 20.60
CA ASP A 489 -118.12 54.09 21.93
C ASP A 489 -117.89 55.60 21.96
N ALA A 490 -116.85 56.11 21.29
CA ALA A 490 -116.66 57.55 21.11
C ALA A 490 -117.85 58.20 20.37
N TYR A 491 -118.37 57.55 19.33
CA TYR A 491 -119.56 58.03 18.61
C TYR A 491 -120.81 58.05 19.50
N LYS A 492 -121.02 57.03 20.34
CA LYS A 492 -122.14 57.02 21.31
C LYS A 492 -122.05 58.19 22.29
N GLN A 493 -120.86 58.43 22.85
CA GLN A 493 -120.65 59.53 23.80
C GLN A 493 -120.87 60.91 23.16
N ILE A 494 -120.38 61.11 21.92
CA ILE A 494 -120.60 62.35 21.18
C ILE A 494 -122.10 62.54 20.87
N ALA A 495 -122.81 61.47 20.50
CA ALA A 495 -124.23 61.53 20.19
C ALA A 495 -125.13 61.83 21.41
N GLU A 496 -124.76 61.35 22.60
CA GLU A 496 -125.51 61.61 23.84
C GLU A 496 -125.42 63.07 24.31
N GLN A 497 -124.28 63.74 24.12
CA GLN A 497 -124.09 65.09 24.67
C GLN A 497 -124.55 66.23 23.73
N ILE A 498 -124.52 66.04 22.41
CA ILE A 498 -124.71 67.13 21.43
C ILE A 498 -126.05 67.04 20.67
N GLY A 499 -126.81 65.95 20.84
CA GLY A 499 -128.12 65.73 20.22
C GLY A 499 -128.02 65.28 18.76
N LYS A 500 -128.87 64.32 18.37
CA LYS A 500 -128.79 63.56 17.09
C LYS A 500 -128.71 64.43 15.83
N SER A 501 -129.24 65.65 15.85
CA SER A 501 -129.24 66.56 14.68
C SER A 501 -127.91 67.30 14.48
N ASN A 502 -127.13 67.53 15.53
CA ASN A 502 -125.87 68.28 15.44
C ASN A 502 -124.66 67.37 15.21
N ALA A 503 -124.72 66.09 15.61
CA ALA A 503 -123.66 65.11 15.36
C ALA A 503 -123.46 64.82 13.86
N ALA A 504 -124.55 64.71 13.08
CA ALA A 504 -124.48 64.50 11.64
C ALA A 504 -123.83 65.69 10.90
N LEU A 505 -124.04 66.91 11.37
CA LEU A 505 -123.42 68.11 10.78
C LEU A 505 -121.91 68.14 11.01
N ILE A 506 -121.44 67.75 12.22
CA ILE A 506 -120.01 67.62 12.52
C ILE A 506 -119.37 66.51 11.69
N GLU A 507 -120.06 65.40 11.49
CA GLU A 507 -119.55 64.29 10.67
C GLU A 507 -119.45 64.67 9.19
N ILE A 508 -120.43 65.40 8.65
CA ILE A 508 -120.34 65.99 7.30
C ILE A 508 -119.17 66.98 7.23
N LEU A 509 -119.01 67.86 8.22
CA LEU A 509 -117.89 68.81 8.25
C LEU A 509 -116.51 68.10 8.37
N LYS A 510 -116.42 67.02 9.14
CA LYS A 510 -115.19 66.24 9.31
C LYS A 510 -114.85 65.45 8.05
N ILE A 511 -115.85 64.86 7.37
CA ILE A 511 -115.65 64.19 6.07
C ILE A 511 -115.23 65.19 4.98
N VAL A 512 -115.79 66.40 4.98
CA VAL A 512 -115.39 67.49 4.05
C VAL A 512 -113.95 67.95 4.33
N GLY A 513 -113.52 67.96 5.60
CA GLY A 513 -112.14 68.26 6.00
C GLY A 513 -111.12 67.15 5.70
N GLU A 514 -111.41 65.89 6.06
CA GLU A 514 -110.50 64.75 5.88
C GLU A 514 -110.36 64.30 4.41
N ARG A 515 -111.39 64.51 3.58
CA ARG A 515 -111.33 64.20 2.14
C ARG A 515 -110.85 65.37 1.27
N ASN A 516 -110.48 66.51 1.88
CA ASN A 516 -109.78 67.63 1.24
C ASN A 516 -110.37 68.05 -0.13
N ILE A 517 -111.70 68.20 -0.21
CA ILE A 517 -112.43 68.46 -1.47
C ILE A 517 -112.37 69.96 -1.81
N GLN A 518 -111.65 70.34 -2.88
CA GLN A 518 -111.45 71.74 -3.32
C GLN A 518 -112.63 72.28 -4.16
N ILE A 519 -113.18 73.46 -3.79
CA ILE A 519 -114.20 74.20 -4.57
C ILE A 519 -113.59 75.48 -5.13
N THR A 520 -113.03 75.41 -6.35
CA THR A 520 -112.78 76.57 -7.25
C THR A 520 -112.79 76.07 -8.70
N PRO A 521 -113.33 76.83 -9.67
CA PRO A 521 -113.51 76.33 -11.03
C PRO A 521 -112.21 76.42 -11.84
N ARG A 522 -111.74 75.29 -12.38
CA ARG A 522 -110.71 75.27 -13.43
C ARG A 522 -111.35 74.86 -14.76
N ILE A 523 -111.39 75.85 -15.64
CA ILE A 523 -111.67 75.84 -17.08
C ILE A 523 -111.15 74.59 -17.81
N MET A 524 -112.05 74.02 -18.61
CA MET A 524 -111.84 72.96 -19.59
C MET A 524 -111.36 73.59 -20.91
N VAL A 525 -110.26 73.09 -21.48
CA VAL A 525 -109.94 73.31 -22.90
C VAL A 525 -110.46 72.10 -23.67
N GLN A 526 -111.56 72.32 -24.36
CA GLN A 526 -112.14 71.42 -25.34
C GLN A 526 -111.39 71.58 -26.66
N GLY A 527 -110.75 70.51 -27.12
CA GLY A 527 -110.10 70.41 -28.43
C GLY A 527 -110.56 69.13 -29.10
N GLU A 528 -111.43 69.30 -30.08
CA GLU A 528 -112.16 68.32 -30.87
C GLU A 528 -111.28 67.71 -31.98
N GLY A 529 -111.37 66.40 -32.22
CA GLY A 529 -110.76 65.78 -33.42
C GLY A 529 -110.33 64.32 -33.31
N SER A 530 -111.20 63.43 -33.79
CA SER A 530 -111.00 62.11 -34.41
C SER A 530 -109.63 61.39 -34.37
N HIS A 531 -109.71 60.08 -34.04
CA HIS A 531 -108.81 58.95 -34.36
C HIS A 531 -107.60 58.61 -33.46
N SER A 532 -107.69 57.42 -32.85
CA SER A 532 -106.63 56.41 -32.63
C SER A 532 -105.43 56.75 -31.73
N GLY A 533 -105.20 55.93 -30.70
CA GLY A 533 -103.83 55.60 -30.26
C GLY A 533 -103.61 55.49 -28.76
N ALA A 534 -103.56 54.26 -28.27
CA ALA A 534 -103.35 53.82 -26.89
C ALA A 534 -101.95 54.13 -26.29
N THR A 535 -101.48 55.37 -26.31
CA THR A 535 -100.09 55.70 -25.89
C THR A 535 -99.94 56.89 -24.92
N THR A 536 -101.00 57.63 -24.59
CA THR A 536 -100.89 58.82 -23.71
C THR A 536 -101.03 58.52 -22.20
N ALA A 537 -101.58 57.36 -21.82
CA ALA A 537 -101.65 56.92 -20.42
C ALA A 537 -100.32 56.31 -19.90
N LEU A 538 -99.42 55.93 -20.81
CA LEU A 538 -98.13 55.31 -20.48
C LEU A 538 -97.03 56.35 -20.17
N ILE A 539 -97.16 57.58 -20.69
CA ILE A 539 -96.16 58.65 -20.49
C ILE A 539 -96.30 59.30 -19.11
N GLY A 540 -97.51 59.36 -18.53
CA GLY A 540 -97.73 59.87 -17.17
C GLY A 540 -97.26 58.94 -16.06
N THR A 541 -97.13 57.63 -16.32
CA THR A 541 -96.69 56.62 -15.34
C THR A 541 -95.21 56.27 -15.45
N MET A 542 -94.56 56.56 -16.59
CA MET A 542 -93.10 56.45 -16.72
C MET A 542 -92.33 57.66 -16.17
N LEU A 543 -92.92 58.87 -16.17
CA LEU A 543 -92.30 60.08 -15.62
C LEU A 543 -92.21 60.05 -14.08
N ASP A 544 -93.14 59.38 -13.41
CA ASP A 544 -93.10 59.16 -11.95
C ASP A 544 -92.01 58.14 -11.53
N ARG A 545 -91.60 57.25 -12.47
CA ARG A 545 -90.64 56.16 -12.21
C ARG A 545 -89.20 56.50 -12.61
N MET A 546 -88.96 57.59 -13.34
CA MET A 546 -87.63 58.07 -13.74
C MET A 546 -87.04 59.14 -12.80
N VAL A 547 -87.77 59.59 -11.77
CA VAL A 547 -87.30 60.64 -10.83
C VAL A 547 -86.51 60.09 -9.63
N THR A 548 -86.45 58.77 -9.41
CA THR A 548 -85.84 58.23 -8.18
C THR A 548 -84.59 57.35 -8.32
N ASP A 549 -84.04 57.13 -9.53
CA ASP A 549 -82.88 56.23 -9.74
C ASP A 549 -81.64 56.86 -10.45
N GLU A 550 -81.44 58.18 -10.36
CA GLU A 550 -80.16 58.83 -10.75
C GLU A 550 -79.21 59.01 -9.54
N ASP A 551 -78.31 58.05 -9.29
CA ASP A 551 -76.85 58.30 -9.27
C ASP A 551 -75.98 57.02 -9.08
N LYS A 552 -75.31 56.64 -10.18
CA LYS A 552 -73.89 56.22 -10.35
C LYS A 552 -73.28 55.08 -9.51
N GLN A 553 -72.32 54.28 -10.01
CA GLN A 553 -71.82 53.86 -11.32
C GLN A 553 -70.73 52.79 -11.02
N THR A 554 -70.68 51.77 -11.86
CA THR A 554 -69.67 50.70 -12.04
C THR A 554 -68.32 51.27 -12.56
N PRO A 555 -67.35 50.54 -13.16
CA PRO A 555 -66.71 49.22 -12.93
C PRO A 555 -65.15 49.29 -13.12
N ALA A 556 -64.42 48.17 -13.06
CA ALA A 556 -63.60 47.65 -14.19
C ALA A 556 -62.66 46.48 -13.80
N ALA A 557 -63.12 45.30 -14.20
CA ALA A 557 -62.44 44.16 -14.83
C ALA A 557 -61.12 44.46 -15.63
N PRO A 558 -60.50 43.50 -16.35
CA PRO A 558 -60.11 42.11 -16.02
C PRO A 558 -58.79 41.65 -16.69
N LYS A 559 -58.55 40.32 -16.57
CA LYS A 559 -57.86 39.36 -17.47
C LYS A 559 -56.35 39.21 -17.30
N LYS A 560 -55.95 38.03 -16.80
CA LYS A 560 -55.79 36.84 -17.64
C LYS A 560 -55.92 35.57 -16.82
#